data_AF-A0A8T3PKM0-F1
#
_entry.id   AF-A0A8T3PKM0-F1
#
_cell.length_a   1.000
_cell.length_b   1.000
_cell.length_c   1.000
_cell.angle_alpha   90.00
_cell.angle_beta   90.00
_cell.angle_gamma   90.00
#
_symmetry.space_group_name_H-M   'P 1'
#
loop_
_entity.id
_entity.type
_entity.pdbx_description
1 polymer ?
#
loop_
_entity_poly.entity_id
_entity_poly.type
_entity_poly.pdbx_seq_one_letter_code
_entity_poly.pdbx_strand_id
1 'polypeptide(L)'
;MTEPLTRAQRKLLDASSIIFGEHASAEEAAYIARQLVQCTLPHKNPGDIPLWVRRNGNLSLAIQPGMDVKTGNSYGYPYGVIPRLLLFWVTAEAVRTKNRRLELGNSLSAFMTALGLSPYTGRGKQLGF
;
A
#
# COMPACT_ATOMS: atom_id res chain seq x y z
N MET A 1 -17.09 9.73 -39.97
CA MET A 1 -17.53 10.20 -38.64
C MET A 1 -16.85 9.31 -37.62
N THR A 2 -15.98 9.86 -36.76
CA THR A 2 -15.33 9.10 -35.68
C THR A 2 -16.30 9.03 -34.50
N GLU A 3 -16.61 7.82 -34.03
CA GLU A 3 -17.42 7.65 -32.82
C GLU A 3 -16.77 8.33 -31.61
N PRO A 4 -17.55 8.94 -30.70
CA PRO A 4 -17.04 9.53 -29.49
C PRO A 4 -16.46 8.45 -28.56
N LEU A 5 -15.28 8.71 -28.00
CA LEU A 5 -14.61 7.80 -27.07
C LEU A 5 -15.47 7.57 -25.82
N THR A 6 -15.57 6.31 -25.41
CA THR A 6 -16.15 5.94 -24.12
C THR A 6 -15.30 6.45 -22.95
N ARG A 7 -15.91 6.55 -21.75
CA ARG A 7 -15.20 6.97 -20.52
C ARG A 7 -13.98 6.10 -20.20
N ALA A 8 -14.08 4.79 -20.45
CA ALA A 8 -12.98 3.85 -20.24
C ALA A 8 -11.84 4.07 -21.23
N GLN A 9 -12.15 4.27 -22.52
CA GLN A 9 -11.16 4.56 -23.56
C GLN A 9 -10.44 5.89 -23.31
N ARG A 10 -11.17 6.93 -22.90
CA ARG A 10 -10.56 8.22 -22.54
C ARG A 10 -9.62 8.09 -21.34
N LYS A 11 -10.03 7.37 -20.29
CA LYS A 11 -9.16 7.09 -19.14
C LYS A 11 -7.90 6.30 -19.51
N LEU A 12 -8.01 5.37 -20.47
CA LEU A 12 -6.86 4.60 -20.95
C LEU A 12 -5.90 5.47 -21.77
N LEU A 13 -6.43 6.33 -22.64
CA LEU A 13 -5.64 7.29 -23.42
C LEU A 13 -4.92 8.31 -22.52
N ASP A 14 -5.62 8.84 -21.52
CA ASP A 14 -5.04 9.75 -20.52
C ASP A 14 -3.89 9.07 -19.78
N ALA A 15 -4.10 7.83 -19.31
CA ALA A 15 -3.07 7.05 -18.63
C ALA A 15 -1.89 6.72 -19.54
N SER A 16 -2.13 6.37 -20.81
CA SER A 16 -1.04 6.10 -21.76
C SER A 16 -0.22 7.36 -22.03
N SER A 17 -0.86 8.53 -22.16
CA SER A 17 -0.15 9.79 -22.35
C SER A 17 0.78 10.10 -21.18
N ILE A 18 0.37 9.79 -19.95
CA ILE A 18 1.20 9.98 -18.74
C ILE A 18 2.39 9.01 -18.77
N ILE A 19 2.14 7.72 -19.01
CA ILE A 19 3.16 6.66 -18.98
C ILE A 19 4.22 6.86 -20.07
N PHE A 20 3.82 7.30 -21.27
CA PHE A 20 4.73 7.48 -22.41
C PHE A 20 5.33 8.89 -22.51
N GLY A 21 4.73 9.89 -21.84
CA GLY A 21 5.13 11.29 -21.94
C GLY A 21 6.33 11.66 -21.08
N GLU A 22 6.35 11.23 -19.82
CA GLU A 22 7.41 11.51 -18.87
C GLU A 22 8.05 10.21 -18.39
N HIS A 23 9.37 10.11 -18.53
CA HIS A 23 10.11 8.99 -17.97
C HIS A 23 10.14 9.11 -16.46
N ALA A 24 9.81 8.01 -15.77
CA ALA A 24 9.86 7.97 -14.32
C ALA A 24 11.27 8.29 -13.81
N SER A 25 11.36 9.26 -12.91
CA SER A 25 12.60 9.63 -12.23
C SER A 25 12.95 8.60 -11.15
N ALA A 26 14.21 8.64 -10.67
CA ALA A 26 14.63 7.81 -9.54
C ALA A 26 13.88 8.15 -8.23
N GLU A 27 13.33 9.37 -8.14
CA GLU A 27 12.55 9.85 -6.99
C GLU A 27 11.13 9.27 -7.01
N GLU A 28 10.58 9.00 -8.19
CA GLU A 28 9.28 8.32 -8.36
C GLU A 28 9.37 6.80 -8.18
N ALA A 29 10.58 6.25 -8.09
CA ALA A 29 10.78 4.82 -7.87
C ALA A 29 10.31 4.42 -6.47
N ALA A 30 9.38 3.46 -6.45
CA ALA A 30 8.90 2.87 -5.21
C ALA A 30 9.57 1.53 -4.94
N TYR A 31 9.99 1.32 -3.71
CA TYR A 31 10.71 0.12 -3.29
C TYR A 31 9.86 -0.73 -2.35
N ILE A 32 9.76 -2.01 -2.67
CA ILE A 32 9.08 -3.01 -1.86
C ILE A 32 10.00 -4.21 -1.65
N ALA A 33 10.02 -4.75 -0.43
CA ALA A 33 10.77 -5.96 -0.16
C ALA A 33 10.24 -7.12 -1.02
N ARG A 34 11.14 -7.89 -1.64
CA ARG A 34 10.79 -9.03 -2.53
C ARG A 34 9.79 -10.00 -1.91
N GLN A 35 9.91 -10.23 -0.60
CA GLN A 35 9.02 -11.08 0.17
C GLN A 35 7.59 -10.54 0.20
N LEU A 36 7.44 -9.22 0.32
CA LEU A 36 6.13 -8.56 0.36
C LEU A 36 5.48 -8.50 -1.02
N VAL A 37 6.25 -8.47 -2.12
CA VAL A 37 5.71 -8.64 -3.48
C VAL A 37 5.04 -10.00 -3.62
N GLN A 38 5.69 -11.04 -3.10
CA GLN A 38 5.23 -12.42 -3.24
C GLN A 38 4.10 -12.76 -2.25
N CYS A 39 4.18 -12.26 -1.02
CA CYS A 39 3.20 -12.46 0.03
C CYS A 39 2.83 -11.12 0.69
N THR A 40 1.79 -10.46 0.19
CA THR A 40 1.26 -9.23 0.81
C THR A 40 0.29 -9.54 1.95
N LEU A 41 0.02 -8.55 2.81
CA LEU A 41 -1.00 -8.57 3.86
C LEU A 41 -2.39 -9.07 3.37
N PRO A 42 -3.34 -9.45 4.24
CA PRO A 42 -4.69 -9.89 3.87
C PRO A 42 -5.58 -8.81 3.24
N HIS A 43 -6.35 -9.11 2.17
CA HIS A 43 -7.16 -8.08 1.46
C HIS A 43 -8.46 -7.80 2.18
N LYS A 44 -9.12 -8.88 2.59
CA LYS A 44 -10.32 -8.84 3.41
C LYS A 44 -9.92 -9.18 4.84
N ASN A 45 -10.80 -8.86 5.76
CA ASN A 45 -10.65 -9.27 7.15
C ASN A 45 -10.53 -10.81 7.20
N PRO A 46 -9.43 -11.36 7.75
CA PRO A 46 -9.28 -12.80 7.96
C PRO A 46 -10.32 -13.41 8.91
N GLY A 47 -10.97 -12.57 9.72
CA GLY A 47 -11.83 -13.02 10.81
C GLY A 47 -11.03 -13.42 12.05
N ASP A 48 -11.68 -14.15 12.95
CA ASP A 48 -11.10 -14.59 14.21
C ASP A 48 -10.37 -15.94 14.03
N ILE A 49 -9.22 -15.87 13.36
CA ILE A 49 -8.33 -17.02 13.19
C ILE A 49 -7.06 -16.80 14.00
N PRO A 50 -6.48 -17.85 14.61
CA PRO A 50 -5.28 -17.71 15.46
C PRO A 50 -4.02 -17.37 14.67
N LEU A 51 -3.96 -17.80 13.40
CA LEU A 51 -2.84 -17.56 12.51
C LEU A 51 -3.35 -17.35 11.08
N TRP A 52 -3.02 -16.20 10.48
CA TRP A 52 -3.26 -15.99 9.06
C TRP A 52 -2.01 -16.39 8.26
N VAL A 53 -2.18 -17.23 7.25
CA VAL A 53 -1.07 -17.71 6.41
C VAL A 53 -1.38 -17.47 4.95
N ARG A 54 -0.40 -16.97 4.21
CA ARG A 54 -0.41 -16.91 2.76
C ARG A 54 0.83 -17.59 2.20
N ARG A 55 0.63 -18.49 1.25
CA ARG A 55 1.69 -19.20 0.55
C ARG A 55 1.70 -18.78 -0.92
N ASN A 56 2.88 -18.52 -1.45
CA ASN A 56 3.11 -18.28 -2.87
C ASN A 56 4.41 -19.03 -3.28
N GLY A 57 4.24 -20.16 -3.96
CA GLY A 57 5.33 -21.08 -4.29
C GLY A 57 6.09 -21.55 -3.04
N ASN A 58 7.40 -21.24 -3.02
CA ASN A 58 8.32 -21.59 -1.94
C ASN A 58 8.36 -20.56 -0.80
N LEU A 59 7.57 -19.49 -0.87
CA LEU A 59 7.48 -18.48 0.19
C LEU A 59 6.15 -18.62 0.93
N SER A 60 6.22 -18.53 2.26
CA SER A 60 5.04 -18.46 3.13
C SER A 60 5.19 -17.26 4.07
N LEU A 61 4.13 -16.46 4.17
CA LEU A 61 3.99 -15.42 5.17
C LEU A 61 2.93 -15.87 6.18
N ALA A 62 3.31 -15.90 7.45
CA ALA A 62 2.39 -16.11 8.55
C ALA A 62 2.33 -14.84 9.41
N ILE A 63 1.12 -14.44 9.79
CA ILE A 63 0.87 -13.31 10.68
C ILE A 63 0.10 -13.85 11.87
N GLN A 64 0.56 -13.51 13.06
CA GLN A 64 -0.15 -13.73 14.30
C GLN A 64 -0.54 -12.35 14.85
N PRO A 65 -1.81 -12.13 15.23
CA PRO A 65 -2.23 -10.86 15.76
C PRO A 65 -1.67 -10.70 17.17
N GLY A 66 -1.27 -9.48 17.53
CA GLY A 66 -0.87 -9.17 18.89
C GLY A 66 -2.08 -9.23 19.82
N MET A 67 -1.83 -9.50 21.10
CA MET A 67 -2.84 -9.50 22.16
C MET A 67 -2.61 -8.31 23.08
N ASP A 68 -3.69 -7.62 23.44
CA ASP A 68 -3.68 -6.64 24.52
C ASP A 68 -3.67 -7.37 25.86
N VAL A 69 -2.57 -7.23 26.60
CA VAL A 69 -2.35 -7.91 27.88
C VAL A 69 -3.32 -7.42 28.97
N LYS A 70 -3.88 -6.21 28.83
CA LYS A 70 -4.80 -5.63 29.81
C LYS A 70 -6.23 -6.08 29.59
N THR A 71 -6.65 -6.19 28.33
CA THR A 71 -8.04 -6.51 27.96
C THR A 71 -8.23 -7.96 27.54
N GLY A 72 -7.13 -8.69 27.25
CA GLY A 72 -7.17 -10.04 26.72
C GLY A 72 -7.64 -10.12 25.26
N ASN A 73 -7.87 -8.98 24.60
CA ASN A 73 -8.41 -8.92 23.25
C ASN A 73 -7.30 -8.87 22.20
N SER A 74 -7.58 -9.45 21.03
CA SER A 74 -6.70 -9.36 19.86
C SER A 74 -6.75 -7.96 19.24
N TYR A 75 -5.59 -7.43 18.84
CA TYR A 75 -5.52 -6.22 18.00
C TYR A 75 -6.03 -6.47 16.57
N GLY A 76 -6.26 -7.74 16.22
CA GLY A 76 -6.69 -8.16 14.90
C GLY A 76 -5.57 -8.12 13.86
N TYR A 77 -5.95 -8.34 12.61
CA TYR A 77 -5.03 -8.39 11.50
C TYR A 77 -4.99 -7.07 10.74
N PRO A 78 -3.81 -6.60 10.29
CA PRO A 78 -3.73 -5.49 9.36
C PRO A 78 -4.24 -5.95 7.98
N TYR A 79 -5.46 -5.55 7.61
CA TYR A 79 -6.07 -5.90 6.32
C TYR A 79 -6.55 -4.66 5.54
N GLY A 80 -6.82 -4.86 4.25
CA GLY A 80 -7.30 -3.80 3.36
C GLY A 80 -6.21 -2.89 2.79
N VAL A 81 -6.64 -1.81 2.16
CA VAL A 81 -5.78 -0.92 1.37
C VAL A 81 -4.82 -0.13 2.24
N ILE A 82 -5.30 0.42 3.36
CA ILE A 82 -4.53 1.35 4.20
C ILE A 82 -3.27 0.67 4.79
N PRO A 83 -3.33 -0.49 5.47
CA PRO A 83 -2.13 -1.10 6.05
C PRO A 83 -1.10 -1.52 5.00
N ARG A 84 -1.53 -1.87 3.78
CA ARG A 84 -0.61 -2.20 2.68
C ARG A 84 0.13 -0.98 2.15
N LEU A 85 -0.58 0.13 1.96
CA LEU A 85 0.03 1.37 1.49
C LEU A 85 1.01 1.90 2.53
N LEU A 86 0.66 1.79 3.81
CA LEU A 86 1.59 2.09 4.91
C LEU A 86 2.84 1.21 4.83
N LEU A 87 2.69 -0.11 4.71
CA LEU A 87 3.84 -1.02 4.64
C LEU A 87 4.73 -0.74 3.42
N PHE A 88 4.12 -0.44 2.28
CA PHE A 88 4.82 -0.06 1.05
C PHE A 88 5.62 1.23 1.20
N TRP A 89 5.01 2.25 1.81
CA TRP A 89 5.72 3.49 2.10
C TRP A 89 6.87 3.27 3.08
N VAL A 90 6.64 2.52 4.16
CA VAL A 90 7.70 2.20 5.16
C VAL A 90 8.90 1.54 4.48
N THR A 91 8.68 0.62 3.54
CA THR A 91 9.78 -0.01 2.80
C THR A 91 10.47 0.95 1.84
N ALA A 92 9.73 1.84 1.18
CA ALA A 92 10.31 2.86 0.32
C ALA A 92 11.15 3.87 1.12
N GLU A 93 10.60 4.38 2.22
CA GLU A 93 11.24 5.36 3.09
C GLU A 93 12.51 4.81 3.74
N ALA A 94 12.48 3.56 4.20
CA ALA A 94 13.66 2.89 4.75
C ALA A 94 14.80 2.75 3.73
N VAL A 95 14.48 2.51 2.45
CA VAL A 95 15.49 2.42 1.38
C VAL A 95 16.03 3.81 1.02
N ARG A 96 15.16 4.82 0.94
CA ARG A 96 15.54 6.20 0.61
C ARG A 96 16.42 6.83 1.68
N THR A 97 15.96 6.79 2.94
CA THR A 97 16.66 7.41 4.07
C THR A 97 17.86 6.59 4.56
N LYS A 98 17.89 5.28 4.26
CA LYS A 98 18.85 4.32 4.82
C LYS A 98 18.90 4.36 6.35
N ASN A 99 17.81 4.77 6.98
CA ASN A 99 17.70 4.90 8.42
C ASN A 99 16.73 3.85 8.98
N ARG A 100 17.09 3.29 10.14
CA ARG A 100 16.23 2.35 10.88
C ARG A 100 15.10 3.06 11.62
N ARG A 101 15.23 4.37 11.82
CA ARG A 101 14.20 5.23 12.41
C ARG A 101 13.48 5.96 11.28
N LEU A 102 12.16 5.78 11.23
CA LEU A 102 11.28 6.43 10.26
C LEU A 102 10.33 7.36 11.00
N GLU A 103 10.11 8.55 10.45
CA GLU A 103 9.16 9.52 11.00
C GLU A 103 7.90 9.54 10.14
N LEU A 104 6.80 9.02 10.68
CA LEU A 104 5.49 8.93 10.00
C LEU A 104 4.76 10.28 9.91
N GLY A 105 5.40 11.36 10.36
CA GLY A 105 4.78 12.67 10.55
C GLY A 105 3.88 12.75 11.78
N ASN A 106 3.08 13.82 11.86
CA ASN A 106 2.30 14.16 13.05
C ASN A 106 0.99 13.38 13.22
N SER A 107 0.52 12.66 12.19
CA SER A 107 -0.67 11.79 12.26
C SER A 107 -0.80 10.87 11.06
N LEU A 108 -1.55 9.77 11.20
CA LEU A 108 -1.92 8.88 10.09
C LEU A 108 -2.68 9.63 8.97
N SER A 109 -3.48 10.64 9.33
CA SER A 109 -4.18 11.47 8.35
C SER A 109 -3.22 12.37 7.58
N ALA A 110 -2.23 12.97 8.24
CA ALA A 110 -1.18 13.73 7.56
C ALA A 110 -0.38 12.83 6.63
N PHE A 111 -0.08 11.60 7.06
CA PHE A 111 0.56 10.58 6.24
C PHE A 111 -0.27 10.18 5.01
N MET A 112 -1.56 9.88 5.18
CA MET A 112 -2.44 9.56 4.05
C MET A 112 -2.52 10.72 3.05
N THR A 113 -2.63 11.95 3.54
CA THR A 113 -2.59 13.15 2.68
C THR A 113 -1.25 13.28 1.95
N ALA A 114 -0.13 13.02 2.61
CA ALA A 114 1.20 13.03 1.99
C ALA A 114 1.33 11.97 0.88
N LEU A 115 0.66 10.82 1.03
CA LEU A 115 0.56 9.79 -0.02
C LEU A 115 -0.44 10.13 -1.15
N GLY A 116 -1.03 11.34 -1.15
CA GLY A 116 -2.06 11.72 -2.11
C GLY A 116 -3.41 11.02 -1.89
N LEU A 117 -3.61 10.39 -0.73
CA LEU A 117 -4.83 9.65 -0.35
C LEU A 117 -5.71 10.48 0.57
N SER A 118 -7.03 10.40 0.35
CA SER A 118 -7.99 10.93 1.31
C SER A 118 -7.94 10.11 2.61
N PRO A 119 -7.72 10.75 3.78
CA PRO A 119 -7.70 10.07 5.07
C PRO A 119 -9.01 9.33 5.41
N TYR A 120 -10.11 9.82 4.86
CA TYR A 120 -11.46 9.35 5.18
C TYR A 120 -11.93 8.19 4.31
N THR A 121 -11.39 8.08 3.09
CA THR A 121 -11.85 7.09 2.10
C THR A 121 -10.76 6.15 1.61
N GLY A 122 -9.48 6.44 1.90
CA GLY A 122 -8.33 5.72 1.37
C GLY A 122 -8.21 5.80 -0.16
N ARG A 123 -8.98 6.69 -0.81
CA ARG A 123 -8.96 6.92 -2.25
C ARG A 123 -8.19 8.21 -2.53
N GLY A 124 -7.31 8.17 -3.52
CA GLY A 124 -6.43 9.28 -3.85
C GLY A 124 -6.13 9.34 -5.33
N LYS A 125 -5.75 10.52 -5.80
CA LYS A 125 -5.34 10.78 -7.18
C LYS A 125 -3.81 10.83 -7.16
N GLN A 126 -3.20 9.65 -7.32
CA GLN A 126 -1.74 9.43 -7.49
C GLN A 126 -0.90 9.50 -6.20
N LEU A 127 -0.08 8.47 -5.98
CA LEU A 127 1.04 8.54 -5.03
C LEU A 127 2.11 9.42 -5.69
N GLY A 128 2.27 10.65 -5.23
CA GLY A 128 3.48 11.42 -5.46
C GLY A 128 4.55 10.89 -4.53
N PHE A 129 5.70 10.53 -5.08
CA PHE A 129 6.85 10.00 -4.35
C PHE A 129 8.05 10.92 -4.52
#